data_AF-A0A7Z7N3Z7-F1
#
_entry.id   AF-A0A7Z7N3Z7-F1
#
_cell.length_a   1.000
_cell.length_b   1.000
_cell.length_c   1.000
_cell.angle_alpha   90.00
_cell.angle_beta   90.00
_cell.angle_gamma   90.00
#
_symmetry.space_group_name_H-M   'P 1'
#
loop_
_entity.id
_entity.type
_entity.pdbx_description
1 polymer ?
#
loop_
_entity_poly.entity_id
_entity_poly.type
_entity_poly.pdbx_seq_one_letter_code
_entity_poly.pdbx_strand_id
1 'polypeptide(L)' 'MTQSNFDETVRSIAADTHTLPEAVTKMYTDTIEEFSQDARVLDYVTLLAAKRVRANLESAPAAVTL' A
#
# COMPACT_ATOMS: atom_id res chain seq x y z
N MET A 1 -5.06 1.12 8.00
CA MET A 1 -4.66 0.10 8.97
C MET A 1 -5.79 -0.06 9.98
N THR A 2 -6.15 -1.28 10.37
CA THR A 2 -7.07 -1.49 11.50
C THR A 2 -6.26 -1.49 12.80
N GLN A 3 -6.85 -0.99 13.89
CA GLN A 3 -6.18 -0.94 15.20
C GLN A 3 -5.68 -2.33 15.63
N SER A 4 -6.49 -3.38 15.40
CA SER A 4 -6.13 -4.75 15.77
C SER A 4 -4.89 -5.28 15.04
N ASN A 5 -4.69 -4.93 13.76
CA ASN A 5 -3.54 -5.37 12.99
C ASN A 5 -2.26 -4.63 13.43
N PHE A 6 -2.39 -3.35 13.79
CA PHE A 6 -1.29 -2.58 14.37
C PHE A 6 -0.80 -3.19 15.69
N ASP A 7 -1.73 -3.44 16.62
CA ASP A 7 -1.39 -3.94 17.95
C ASP A 7 -0.74 -5.34 17.91
N GLU A 8 -1.19 -6.21 16.99
CA GLU A 8 -0.60 -7.52 16.75
C GLU A 8 0.83 -7.40 16.20
N THR A 9 1.04 -6.52 15.21
CA THR A 9 2.35 -6.26 14.61
C THR A 9 3.34 -5.72 15.64
N VAL A 10 2.94 -4.72 16.43
CA VAL A 10 3.76 -4.16 17.51
C VAL A 10 4.14 -5.22 18.52
N ARG A 11 3.20 -6.08 18.93
CA ARG A 11 3.46 -7.15 19.90
C ARG A 11 4.45 -8.19 19.35
N SER A 12 4.31 -8.59 18.09
CA SER A 12 5.23 -9.55 17.46
C SER A 12 6.65 -8.98 17.44
N ILE A 13 6.81 -7.74 16.94
CA ILE A 13 8.11 -7.09 16.85
C ILE A 13 8.74 -6.95 18.25
N ALA A 14 7.97 -6.50 19.24
CA ALA A 14 8.44 -6.37 20.62
C ALA A 14 8.96 -7.71 21.20
N ALA A 15 8.24 -8.81 20.94
CA ALA A 15 8.65 -10.14 21.37
C ALA A 15 9.92 -10.61 20.65
N ASP A 16 9.99 -10.43 19.33
CA ASP A 16 11.11 -10.88 18.48
C ASP A 16 12.41 -10.11 18.80
N THR A 17 12.30 -8.82 19.12
CA THR A 17 13.46 -7.95 19.37
C THR A 17 13.79 -7.79 20.85
N HIS A 18 13.01 -8.39 21.75
CA HIS A 18 13.12 -8.17 23.20
C HIS A 18 13.04 -6.68 23.59
N THR A 19 12.19 -5.93 22.89
CA THR A 19 12.00 -4.48 23.09
C THR A 19 10.64 -4.22 23.73
N LEU A 20 10.52 -3.12 24.45
CA LEU A 20 9.25 -2.71 25.04
C LEU A 20 8.23 -2.30 23.96
N PRO A 21 6.96 -2.74 24.05
CA PRO A 21 5.92 -2.39 23.09
C PRO A 21 5.74 -0.88 22.88
N GLU A 22 5.93 -0.04 23.91
CA GLU A 22 5.84 1.41 23.74
C GLU A 22 6.95 1.97 22.84
N ALA A 23 8.17 1.43 22.94
CA ALA A 23 9.29 1.87 22.11
C ALA A 23 9.10 1.43 20.65
N VAL A 24 8.57 0.21 20.44
CA VAL A 24 8.21 -0.29 19.11
C VAL A 24 7.07 0.53 18.52
N THR A 25 6.04 0.85 19.30
CA THR A 25 4.91 1.71 18.87
C THR A 25 5.40 3.05 18.37
N LYS A 26 6.28 3.70 19.13
CA LYS A 26 6.85 4.99 18.75
C LYS A 26 7.67 4.87 17.47
N MET A 27 8.62 3.94 17.43
CA MET A 27 9.50 3.75 16.27
C MET A 27 8.71 3.42 15.01
N TYR A 28 7.72 2.53 15.11
CA TYR A 28 6.85 2.15 13.99
C TYR A 28 6.05 3.35 13.48
N THR A 29 5.50 4.16 14.38
CA THR A 29 4.73 5.36 14.01
C THR A 29 5.61 6.39 13.31
N ASP A 30 6.80 6.66 13.87
CA ASP A 30 7.78 7.58 13.29
C ASP A 30 8.19 7.12 11.88
N THR A 31 8.42 5.81 11.68
CA THR A 31 8.75 5.23 10.36
C THR A 31 7.60 5.33 9.36
N ILE A 32 6.36 5.14 9.78
CA ILE A 32 5.19 5.33 8.90
C ILE A 32 5.08 6.80 8.48
N GLU A 33 5.30 7.74 9.40
CA GLU A 33 5.28 9.17 9.09
C GLU A 33 6.36 9.53 8.07
N GLU A 34 7.59 9.04 8.27
CA GLU A 34 8.71 9.20 7.33
C GLU A 34 8.36 8.64 5.94
N PHE A 35 7.92 7.39 5.85
CA PHE A 35 7.56 6.77 4.57
C PHE A 35 6.40 7.49 3.90
N SER A 36 5.43 8.00 4.67
CA SER A 36 4.25 8.66 4.11
C SER A 36 4.55 9.96 3.35
N GLN A 37 5.69 10.61 3.63
CA GLN A 37 6.06 11.85 2.95
C GLN A 37 6.37 11.61 1.47
N ASP A 38 7.03 10.49 1.15
CA ASP A 38 7.50 10.17 -0.21
C ASP A 38 6.78 8.99 -0.86
N ALA A 39 5.95 8.25 -0.11
CA ALA A 39 5.24 7.10 -0.61
C ALA A 39 4.19 7.49 -1.68
N ARG A 40 4.57 7.31 -2.95
CA ARG A 40 3.64 7.28 -4.09
C ARG A 40 3.52 5.82 -4.56
N VAL A 41 2.47 5.12 -4.17
CA VAL A 41 2.20 3.76 -4.69
C VAL A 41 1.68 3.88 -6.12
N LEU A 42 2.59 4.01 -7.09
CA LEU A 42 2.29 4.09 -8.51
C LEU A 42 2.34 2.72 -9.21
N ASP A 43 2.79 1.68 -8.51
CA ASP A 43 3.05 0.33 -9.04
C ASP A 43 1.85 -0.29 -9.77
N TYR A 44 0.64 0.08 -9.37
CA TYR A 44 -0.60 -0.42 -9.96
C TYR A 44 -1.20 0.50 -11.03
N VAL A 45 -0.68 1.71 -11.21
CA VAL A 45 -1.26 2.70 -12.14
C VAL A 45 -1.20 2.18 -13.58
N THR A 46 -0.09 1.58 -13.98
CA THR A 46 0.09 1.01 -15.32
C THR A 46 -0.84 -0.19 -15.55
N LEU A 47 -1.00 -1.05 -14.54
CA LEU A 47 -1.90 -2.21 -14.59
C LEU A 47 -3.37 -1.78 -14.70
N LEU A 48 -3.78 -0.78 -13.91
CA LEU A 48 -5.12 -0.22 -13.94
C LEU A 48 -5.39 0.50 -15.28
N ALA A 49 -4.42 1.25 -15.79
CA ALA A 49 -4.50 1.89 -17.09
C ALA A 49 -4.67 0.86 -18.21
N ALA A 50 -3.87 -0.21 -18.22
CA ALA A 50 -4.01 -1.30 -19.19
C ALA A 50 -5.39 -1.97 -19.13
N LYS A 51 -5.90 -2.24 -17.92
CA LYS A 51 -7.24 -2.80 -17.74
C LYS A 51 -8.33 -1.88 -18.29
N ARG A 52 -8.24 -0.57 -18.01
CA ARG A 52 -9.18 0.46 -18.50
C ARG A 52 -9.16 0.57 -20.02
N VAL A 53 -7.96 0.59 -20.62
CA VAL A 53 -7.78 0.67 -22.08
C VAL A 53 -8.42 -0.54 -22.77
N ARG A 54 -8.16 -1.77 -22.29
CA ARG A 54 -8.77 -2.99 -22.84
C ARG A 54 -10.30 -2.94 -22.78
N ALA A 55 -10.85 -2.60 -21.62
CA ALA A 55 -12.30 -2.49 -21.45
C ALA A 55 -12.93 -1.44 -22.39
N ASN A 56 -12.26 -0.30 -22.61
CA ASN A 56 -12.73 0.73 -23.54
C ASN A 56 -12.70 0.26 -24.99
N LEU A 57 -11.65 -0.47 -25.40
CA LEU A 57 -11.54 -1.03 -26.75
C LEU A 57 -12.56 -2.14 -27.00
N GLU A 58 -12.86 -2.96 -25.99
CA GLU A 58 -13.91 -3.99 -26.04
C GLU A 58 -15.33 -3.40 -26.07
N SER A 59 -15.52 -2.24 -25.43
CA SER A 59 -16.81 -1.53 -25.40
C SER A 59 -17.03 -0.61 -26.59
N ALA A 60 -15.98 -0.32 -27.36
CA ALA A 60 -16.07 0.44 -28.60
C ALA A 60 -16.43 -0.51 -29.75
N PRO A 61 -17.52 -0.28 -30.50
CA PRO A 61 -17.70 -0.98 -31.77
C PRO A 61 -16.51 -0.62 -32.65
N ALA A 62 -15.87 -1.64 -33.24
CA ALA A 62 -14.63 -1.51 -33.99
C ALA A 62 -14.65 -0.34 -34.98
N ALA A 63 -14.17 0.83 -34.55
CA ALA A 63 -13.74 1.88 -35.44
C ALA A 63 -12.33 1.51 -35.91
N VAL A 64 -12.25 0.44 -36.69
CA VAL A 64 -11.22 0.31 -37.70
C VAL A 64 -11.53 1.41 -38.70
N THR A 65 -10.66 2.41 -38.83
CA THR A 65 -10.01 2.83 -40.08
C THR A 65 -9.15 4.07 -39.81
N LEU A 66 -7.84 3.89 -40.01
CA LEU A 66 -6.75 4.87 -40.25
C LEU A 66 -6.52 5.97 -39.21
#